data_AF-W0IWV8-F1
#
_entry.id   AF-W0IWV8-F1
#
_cell.length_a   1.000
_cell.length_b   1.000
_cell.length_c   1.000
_cell.angle_alpha   90.00
_cell.angle_beta   90.00
_cell.angle_gamma   90.00
#
_symmetry.space_group_name_H-M   'P 1'
#
loop_
_entity.id
_entity.type
_entity.pdbx_description
1 polymer ?
#
loop_
_entity_poly.entity_id
_entity_poly.type
_entity_poly.pdbx_seq_one_letter_code
_entity_poly.pdbx_strand_id
1 'polypeptide(L)'
;MPTRETSRLRPHLLPCSRIALFFIVSGWLFLFFAPHAAASSGAADTASALPRALSSYPEPAPGAGLFSVLIDRIQVEPFNLVASIIFLLAIVHTFLTGRFRHWAHEAEHAHAAALRKRRQRLEVTDNNHDGAPDPVSFKGQVLHFFGEVEAVFGIWVLVLAAAILADKGWNAVTGYIGHQVNFTEPMFVVVIMAMASTAPILRFAERGLQQVASLGGRSVAAWWLAILIVAPLLGSFITEPAAMTIAALLLARQFYAHRPSPTLAYATIGLLFVNISVGGTLTHFAAPPVLMVAQPWKWDTLFMLSHFGWKAAIGIAASSLLYYAIFRGEFARMNAAAKLHRGNDAASPHRSTRQAAPIPAWVTLVQIAFMAWTVFVAHYPALFVGGFLFFLAFMQATAHHQKPIELKSPLLVGFFLAGLVIHGGLQGWWIEPVLKSLGELPLFLGATILTAFNDNAAITYLATLVPGFTDAFKYAVVAGAVTGGGLTVIANAPNPAGQSILQRFFPEGISPLGLLAGALPPTVIMALCFLLL
;
A
#
# COMPACT_ATOMS: atom_id res chain seq x y z
N MET A 1 -38.90 -36.86 -44.21
CA MET A 1 -37.88 -37.45 -43.31
C MET A 1 -36.60 -37.65 -44.11
N PRO A 2 -35.39 -37.41 -43.56
CA PRO A 2 -35.04 -36.87 -42.23
C PRO A 2 -34.16 -35.58 -42.31
N THR A 3 -34.56 -34.48 -41.66
CA THR A 3 -34.11 -33.93 -40.36
C THR A 3 -32.86 -33.01 -40.42
N ARG A 4 -33.13 -31.70 -40.30
CA ARG A 4 -32.19 -30.65 -39.91
C ARG A 4 -31.81 -30.86 -38.43
N GLU A 5 -30.53 -31.08 -38.13
CA GLU A 5 -29.98 -30.89 -36.79
C GLU A 5 -29.43 -29.47 -36.67
N THR A 6 -30.16 -28.64 -35.93
CA THR A 6 -29.68 -27.36 -35.44
C THR A 6 -28.77 -27.60 -34.23
N SER A 7 -27.45 -27.56 -34.41
CA SER A 7 -26.52 -27.45 -33.27
C SER A 7 -26.55 -26.01 -32.73
N ARG A 8 -27.41 -25.79 -31.73
CA ARG A 8 -27.36 -24.57 -30.93
C ARG A 8 -26.04 -24.54 -30.16
N LEU A 9 -25.08 -23.75 -30.62
CA LEU A 9 -24.00 -23.24 -29.79
C LEU A 9 -24.63 -22.43 -28.65
N ARG A 10 -24.73 -23.04 -27.47
CA ARG A 10 -25.02 -22.31 -26.23
C ARG A 10 -23.90 -21.29 -26.02
N PRO A 11 -24.17 -19.98 -25.94
CA PRO A 11 -23.19 -19.06 -25.40
C PRO A 11 -22.96 -19.47 -23.94
N HIS A 12 -21.72 -19.76 -23.58
CA HIS A 12 -21.31 -19.77 -22.19
C HIS A 12 -21.59 -18.39 -21.62
N LEU A 13 -22.75 -18.26 -20.95
CA LEU A 13 -23.05 -17.14 -20.07
C LEU A 13 -21.96 -17.12 -19.00
N LEU A 14 -20.99 -16.22 -19.19
CA LEU A 14 -20.11 -15.74 -18.13
C LEU A 14 -20.97 -15.36 -16.90
N PRO A 15 -20.43 -15.42 -15.67
CA PRO A 15 -21.18 -15.21 -14.44
C PRO A 15 -21.52 -13.72 -14.22
N CYS A 16 -22.30 -13.14 -15.14
CA CYS A 16 -22.84 -11.78 -15.08
C CYS A 16 -23.77 -11.60 -13.88
N SER A 17 -24.37 -12.67 -13.34
CA SER A 17 -25.32 -12.59 -12.22
C SER A 17 -24.67 -12.14 -10.91
N ARG A 18 -23.39 -12.48 -10.66
CA ARG A 18 -22.69 -12.09 -9.42
C ARG A 18 -22.16 -10.66 -9.46
N ILE A 19 -21.76 -10.20 -10.65
CA ILE A 19 -21.31 -8.81 -10.89
C ILE A 19 -22.50 -7.87 -10.86
N ALA A 20 -23.59 -8.26 -11.53
CA ALA A 20 -24.87 -7.58 -11.40
C ALA A 20 -25.28 -7.53 -9.93
N LEU A 21 -25.21 -8.62 -9.17
CA LEU A 21 -25.55 -8.61 -7.75
C LEU A 21 -24.68 -7.64 -6.92
N PHE A 22 -23.38 -7.51 -7.18
CA PHE A 22 -22.54 -6.52 -6.47
C PHE A 22 -22.93 -5.08 -6.83
N PHE A 23 -23.06 -4.74 -8.11
CA PHE A 23 -23.50 -3.40 -8.54
C PHE A 23 -24.96 -3.10 -8.21
N ILE A 24 -25.80 -4.12 -8.15
CA ILE A 24 -27.18 -4.06 -7.67
C ILE A 24 -27.15 -3.86 -6.17
N VAL A 25 -26.34 -4.55 -5.37
CA VAL A 25 -26.26 -4.30 -3.92
C VAL A 25 -25.69 -2.90 -3.61
N SER A 26 -24.64 -2.47 -4.31
CA SER A 26 -24.08 -1.11 -4.19
C SER A 26 -25.04 -0.03 -4.69
N GLY A 27 -25.76 -0.28 -5.80
CA GLY A 27 -26.77 0.62 -6.36
C GLY A 27 -28.09 0.62 -5.59
N TRP A 28 -28.46 -0.50 -4.96
CA TRP A 28 -29.61 -0.61 -4.07
C TRP A 28 -29.32 0.02 -2.72
N LEU A 29 -28.09 0.00 -2.21
CA LEU A 29 -27.69 0.84 -1.07
C LEU A 29 -27.81 2.34 -1.42
N PHE A 30 -27.48 2.72 -2.66
CA PHE A 30 -27.65 4.09 -3.16
C PHE A 30 -29.13 4.50 -3.32
N LEU A 31 -30.02 3.54 -3.62
CA LEU A 31 -31.46 3.77 -3.83
C LEU A 31 -32.32 3.60 -2.55
N PHE A 32 -31.93 2.74 -1.61
CA PHE A 32 -32.62 2.60 -0.31
C PHE A 32 -32.35 3.78 0.62
N PHE A 33 -31.23 4.49 0.42
CA PHE A 33 -30.86 5.70 1.15
C PHE A 33 -31.04 6.98 0.32
N ALA A 34 -31.91 6.98 -0.70
CA ALA A 34 -32.41 8.23 -1.25
C ALA A 34 -33.67 8.64 -0.47
N PRO A 35 -33.61 9.60 0.50
CA PRO A 35 -34.84 10.16 1.01
C PRO A 35 -35.47 10.95 -0.13
N HIS A 36 -36.80 10.84 -0.27
CA HIS A 36 -37.56 11.88 -0.92
C HIS A 36 -37.12 13.20 -0.31
N ALA A 37 -36.53 14.09 -1.11
CA ALA A 37 -36.24 15.46 -0.73
C ALA A 37 -37.57 16.20 -0.55
N ALA A 38 -38.23 15.94 0.58
CA ALA A 38 -39.27 16.80 1.11
C ALA A 38 -38.57 17.80 2.01
N ALA A 39 -38.64 19.07 1.62
CA ALA A 39 -38.22 20.18 2.46
C ALA A 39 -39.01 20.16 3.77
N SER A 40 -38.38 19.74 4.86
CA SER A 40 -38.81 20.08 6.22
C SER A 40 -37.76 20.97 6.86
N SER A 41 -37.89 22.27 6.59
CA SER A 41 -37.33 23.30 7.44
C SER A 41 -38.05 23.26 8.80
N GLY A 42 -37.45 22.64 9.81
CA GLY A 42 -37.98 22.68 11.18
C GLY A 42 -37.54 21.54 12.08
N ALA A 43 -36.31 21.63 12.59
CA ALA A 43 -35.86 21.19 13.92
C ALA A 43 -34.32 21.26 13.96
N ALA A 44 -33.80 22.48 13.97
CA ALA A 44 -32.44 22.71 14.46
C ALA A 44 -32.50 22.59 15.98
N ASP A 45 -32.25 21.40 16.51
CA ASP A 45 -31.54 21.21 17.79
C ASP A 45 -31.28 19.72 18.04
N THR A 46 -30.05 19.42 18.43
CA THR A 46 -29.45 18.09 18.66
C THR A 46 -29.22 17.22 17.41
N ALA A 47 -28.47 17.71 16.42
CA ALA A 47 -27.72 16.77 15.58
C ALA A 47 -26.72 16.05 16.50
N SER A 48 -26.89 14.74 16.74
CA SER A 48 -25.91 13.97 17.51
C SER A 48 -24.55 14.13 16.85
N ALA A 49 -23.54 14.53 17.62
CA ALA A 49 -22.19 14.70 17.10
C ALA A 49 -21.74 13.36 16.47
N LEU A 50 -21.35 13.41 15.19
CA LEU A 50 -20.80 12.27 14.46
C LEU A 50 -19.28 12.47 14.29
N PRO A 51 -18.44 11.50 14.72
CA PRO A 51 -18.77 10.31 15.50
C PRO A 51 -19.19 10.66 16.92
N ARG A 52 -20.03 9.80 17.51
CA ARG A 52 -20.38 9.89 18.92
C ARG A 52 -19.13 9.66 19.77
N ALA A 53 -18.88 10.54 20.74
CA ALA A 53 -17.73 10.43 21.63
C ALA A 53 -17.78 9.10 22.43
N LEU A 54 -16.66 8.39 22.51
CA LEU A 54 -16.59 7.08 23.16
C LEU A 54 -16.94 7.11 24.64
N SER A 55 -16.61 8.21 25.33
CA SER A 55 -16.96 8.45 26.74
C SER A 55 -18.45 8.68 26.98
N SER A 56 -19.26 8.85 25.92
CA SER A 56 -20.71 9.05 26.02
C SER A 56 -21.52 7.75 25.91
N TYR A 57 -20.84 6.61 25.73
CA TYR A 57 -21.48 5.30 25.81
C TYR A 57 -21.70 4.88 27.26
N PRO A 58 -22.76 4.10 27.56
CA PRO A 58 -22.96 3.53 28.88
C PRO A 58 -21.75 2.70 29.32
N GLU A 59 -21.37 2.85 30.59
CA GLU A 59 -20.38 1.96 31.21
C GLU A 59 -20.89 0.51 31.18
N PRO A 60 -20.08 -0.47 30.74
CA PRO A 60 -20.45 -1.87 30.77
C PRO A 60 -20.83 -2.32 32.17
N ALA A 61 -21.88 -3.14 32.30
CA ALA A 61 -22.17 -3.80 33.57
C ALA A 61 -20.95 -4.66 34.01
N PRO A 62 -20.66 -4.78 35.32
CA PRO A 62 -19.54 -5.60 35.80
C PRO A 62 -19.64 -7.04 35.28
N GLY A 63 -18.60 -7.52 34.59
CA GLY A 63 -18.58 -8.86 34.00
C GLY A 63 -19.41 -9.02 32.71
N ALA A 64 -19.92 -7.93 32.13
CA ALA A 64 -20.59 -7.96 30.83
C ALA A 64 -19.66 -8.53 29.74
N GLY A 65 -20.18 -9.47 28.95
CA GLY A 65 -19.45 -10.01 27.81
C GLY A 65 -19.29 -8.96 26.72
N LEU A 66 -18.23 -9.08 25.90
CA LEU A 66 -17.98 -8.18 24.77
C LEU A 66 -19.21 -8.01 23.87
N PHE A 67 -19.94 -9.10 23.60
CA PHE A 67 -21.10 -9.07 22.72
C PHE A 67 -22.26 -8.21 23.27
N SER A 68 -22.51 -8.24 24.59
CA SER A 68 -23.56 -7.40 25.18
C SER A 68 -23.19 -5.92 25.11
N VAL A 69 -21.92 -5.59 25.38
CA VAL A 69 -21.42 -4.21 25.25
C VAL A 69 -21.61 -3.68 23.83
N LEU A 70 -21.33 -4.50 22.81
CA LEU A 70 -21.52 -4.11 21.42
C LEU A 70 -23.00 -3.88 21.07
N ILE A 71 -23.90 -4.75 21.53
CA ILE A 71 -25.35 -4.57 21.32
C ILE A 71 -25.82 -3.26 21.96
N ASP A 72 -25.42 -2.98 23.20
CA ASP A 72 -25.81 -1.75 23.91
C ASP A 72 -25.33 -0.50 23.16
N ARG A 73 -24.09 -0.51 22.65
CA ARG A 73 -23.55 0.59 21.84
C ARG A 73 -24.30 0.79 20.51
N ILE A 74 -24.74 -0.30 19.86
CA ILE A 74 -25.57 -0.23 18.64
C ILE A 74 -26.93 0.38 18.93
N GLN A 75 -27.58 0.03 20.04
CA GLN A 75 -28.87 0.61 20.40
C GLN A 75 -28.80 2.13 20.65
N VAL A 76 -27.65 2.60 21.15
CA VAL A 76 -27.41 4.02 21.44
C VAL A 76 -27.10 4.85 20.19
N GLU A 77 -26.38 4.29 19.21
CA GLU A 77 -26.08 4.96 17.93
C GLU A 77 -26.14 3.93 16.78
N PRO A 78 -27.35 3.65 16.24
CA PRO A 78 -27.54 2.60 15.24
C PRO A 78 -26.78 2.84 13.93
N PHE A 79 -26.54 4.10 13.58
CA PHE A 79 -25.80 4.47 12.38
C PHE A 79 -24.39 3.88 12.36
N ASN A 80 -23.77 3.71 13.53
CA ASN A 80 -22.44 3.13 13.64
C ASN A 80 -22.37 1.69 13.09
N LEU A 81 -23.44 0.91 13.21
CA LEU A 81 -23.50 -0.41 12.60
C LEU A 81 -23.51 -0.32 11.07
N VAL A 82 -24.26 0.63 10.50
CA VAL A 82 -24.28 0.88 9.05
C VAL A 82 -22.89 1.29 8.56
N ALA A 83 -22.24 2.22 9.26
CA ALA A 83 -20.88 2.64 8.95
C ALA A 83 -19.87 1.47 9.04
N SER A 84 -20.00 0.59 10.03
CA SER A 84 -19.14 -0.60 10.16
C SER A 84 -19.40 -1.65 9.07
N ILE A 85 -20.65 -1.82 8.63
CA ILE A 85 -20.97 -2.70 7.49
C ILE A 85 -20.35 -2.16 6.21
N ILE A 86 -20.47 -0.85 5.96
CA ILE A 86 -19.84 -0.19 4.80
C ILE A 86 -18.32 -0.37 4.83
N PHE A 87 -17.70 -0.16 5.99
CA PHE A 87 -16.26 -0.38 6.18
C PHE A 87 -15.85 -1.84 5.93
N LEU A 88 -16.63 -2.81 6.44
CA LEU A 88 -16.39 -4.23 6.19
C LEU A 88 -16.52 -4.57 4.71
N LEU A 89 -17.48 -4.00 3.99
CA LEU A 89 -17.61 -4.19 2.55
C LEU A 89 -16.43 -3.59 1.78
N ALA A 90 -15.84 -2.48 2.25
CA ALA A 90 -14.60 -1.94 1.71
C ALA A 90 -13.41 -2.90 1.91
N ILE A 91 -13.29 -3.50 3.10
CA ILE A 91 -12.29 -4.55 3.38
C ILE A 91 -12.51 -5.75 2.45
N VAL A 92 -13.75 -6.24 2.31
CA VAL A 92 -14.06 -7.35 1.40
C VAL A 92 -13.74 -6.99 -0.05
N HIS A 93 -14.05 -5.77 -0.49
CA HIS A 93 -13.72 -5.28 -1.83
C HIS A 93 -12.21 -5.33 -2.09
N THR A 94 -11.38 -4.99 -1.11
CA THR A 94 -9.90 -5.08 -1.20
C THR A 94 -9.44 -6.48 -1.62
N PHE A 95 -10.02 -7.54 -1.06
CA PHE A 95 -9.71 -8.93 -1.46
C PHE A 95 -10.25 -9.31 -2.84
N LEU A 96 -11.24 -8.59 -3.36
CA LEU A 96 -11.84 -8.84 -4.68
C LEU A 96 -11.16 -8.06 -5.80
N THR A 97 -10.27 -7.10 -5.50
CA THR A 97 -9.54 -6.27 -6.48
C THR A 97 -8.89 -7.09 -7.60
N GLY A 98 -8.27 -8.24 -7.28
CA GLY A 98 -7.69 -9.14 -8.27
C GLY A 98 -8.71 -9.68 -9.29
N ARG A 99 -9.97 -9.90 -8.88
CA ARG A 99 -11.07 -10.28 -9.78
C ARG A 99 -11.49 -9.11 -10.66
N PHE A 100 -11.57 -7.89 -10.11
CA PHE A 100 -11.88 -6.69 -10.88
C PHE A 100 -10.81 -6.41 -11.94
N ARG A 101 -9.52 -6.54 -11.62
CA ARG A 101 -8.43 -6.43 -12.60
C ARG A 101 -8.53 -7.47 -13.72
N HIS A 102 -8.87 -8.71 -13.38
CA HIS A 102 -9.09 -9.74 -14.38
C HIS A 102 -10.24 -9.39 -15.33
N TRP A 103 -11.38 -8.94 -14.80
CA TRP A 103 -12.51 -8.50 -15.62
C TRP A 103 -12.21 -7.22 -16.42
N ALA A 104 -11.35 -6.34 -15.91
CA ALA A 104 -10.88 -5.17 -16.64
C ALA A 104 -10.14 -5.61 -17.91
N HIS A 105 -9.20 -6.55 -17.79
CA HIS A 105 -8.49 -7.12 -18.93
C HIS A 105 -9.43 -7.82 -19.92
N GLU A 106 -10.42 -8.59 -19.44
CA GLU A 106 -11.42 -9.20 -20.32
C GLU A 106 -12.23 -8.13 -21.09
N ALA A 107 -12.64 -7.06 -20.42
CA ALA A 107 -13.39 -5.96 -21.04
C ALA A 107 -12.55 -5.16 -22.03
N GLU A 108 -11.25 -4.99 -21.77
CA GLU A 108 -10.30 -4.34 -22.68
C GLU A 108 -10.02 -5.22 -23.91
N HIS A 109 -9.81 -6.53 -23.72
CA HIS A 109 -9.64 -7.47 -24.83
C HIS A 109 -10.88 -7.54 -25.72
N ALA A 110 -12.08 -7.59 -25.12
CA ALA A 110 -13.33 -7.56 -25.87
C ALA A 110 -13.51 -6.26 -26.66
N HIS A 111 -13.16 -5.13 -26.07
CA HIS A 111 -13.21 -3.83 -26.74
C HIS A 111 -12.20 -3.74 -27.89
N ALA A 112 -10.95 -4.16 -27.67
CA ALA A 112 -9.92 -4.22 -28.70
C ALA A 112 -10.32 -5.15 -29.86
N ALA A 113 -10.93 -6.30 -29.56
CA ALA A 113 -11.45 -7.21 -30.58
C ALA A 113 -12.61 -6.58 -31.38
N ALA A 114 -13.52 -5.85 -30.72
CA ALA A 114 -14.60 -5.12 -31.38
C ALA A 114 -14.08 -3.99 -32.28
N LEU A 115 -13.07 -3.24 -31.83
CA LEU A 115 -12.40 -2.20 -32.61
C LEU A 115 -11.69 -2.79 -33.84
N ARG A 116 -10.98 -3.91 -33.69
CA ARG A 116 -10.34 -4.63 -34.81
C ARG A 116 -11.37 -5.08 -35.85
N LYS A 117 -12.49 -5.65 -35.43
CA LYS A 117 -13.60 -6.02 -36.33
C LYS A 117 -14.23 -4.81 -37.03
N ARG A 118 -14.37 -3.69 -36.32
CA ARG A 118 -14.90 -2.43 -36.90
C ARG A 118 -13.94 -1.83 -37.93
N ARG A 119 -12.62 -1.81 -37.65
CA ARG A 119 -11.58 -1.39 -38.61
C ARG A 119 -11.58 -2.30 -39.85
N GLN A 120 -11.67 -3.61 -39.66
CA GLN A 120 -11.76 -4.58 -40.77
C GLN A 120 -13.03 -4.41 -41.62
N ARG A 121 -14.18 -4.06 -41.01
CA ARG A 121 -15.45 -3.85 -41.74
C ARG A 121 -15.48 -2.56 -42.57
N LEU A 122 -14.67 -1.56 -42.21
CA LEU A 122 -14.67 -0.25 -42.87
C LEU A 122 -13.62 -0.13 -43.99
N GLU A 123 -12.82 -1.17 -44.28
CA GLU A 123 -11.69 -1.13 -45.24
C GLU A 123 -10.73 0.06 -45.06
N VAL A 124 -10.72 0.69 -43.88
CA VAL A 124 -9.81 1.79 -43.58
C VAL A 124 -8.46 1.21 -43.18
N THR A 125 -7.45 1.44 -44.03
CA THR A 125 -6.02 1.10 -43.80
C THR A 125 -5.22 2.30 -43.30
N ASP A 126 -5.87 3.24 -42.63
CA ASP A 126 -5.21 4.44 -42.13
C ASP A 126 -4.69 4.24 -40.69
N ASN A 127 -3.39 4.49 -40.54
CA ASN A 127 -2.74 4.78 -39.27
C ASN A 127 -2.95 6.27 -39.03
N ASN A 128 -4.11 6.67 -38.50
CA ASN A 128 -4.59 8.04 -38.62
C ASN A 128 -3.65 9.16 -38.12
N HIS A 129 -2.53 8.86 -37.45
CA HIS A 129 -1.47 9.81 -37.08
C HIS A 129 -2.03 11.16 -36.54
N ASP A 130 -3.21 11.12 -35.92
CA ASP A 130 -4.02 12.28 -35.57
C ASP A 130 -3.64 12.83 -34.19
N GLY A 131 -2.68 12.17 -33.54
CA GLY A 131 -2.25 12.48 -32.19
C GLY A 131 -3.33 12.19 -31.14
N ALA A 132 -4.46 11.56 -31.51
CA ALA A 132 -5.52 11.22 -30.58
C ALA A 132 -5.25 9.82 -29.98
N PRO A 133 -5.42 9.63 -28.66
CA PRO A 133 -5.29 8.30 -28.05
C PRO A 133 -6.32 7.34 -28.66
N ASP A 134 -5.91 6.08 -28.89
CA ASP A 134 -6.84 5.02 -29.30
C ASP A 134 -8.05 4.98 -28.34
N PRO A 135 -9.27 4.72 -28.84
CA PRO A 135 -10.46 4.64 -28.01
C PRO A 135 -10.29 3.55 -26.94
N VAL A 136 -10.37 3.97 -25.68
CA VAL A 136 -10.25 3.08 -24.52
C VAL A 136 -11.58 2.44 -24.17
N SER A 137 -11.53 1.23 -23.62
CA SER A 137 -12.72 0.60 -23.02
C SER A 137 -13.08 1.35 -21.74
N PHE A 138 -14.06 2.25 -21.77
CA PHE A 138 -14.53 2.92 -20.55
C PHE A 138 -14.88 1.93 -19.44
N LYS A 139 -15.57 0.83 -19.81
CA LYS A 139 -15.87 -0.29 -18.90
C LYS A 139 -14.58 -0.92 -18.33
N GLY A 140 -13.57 -1.15 -19.17
CA GLY A 140 -12.27 -1.66 -18.75
C GLY A 140 -11.57 -0.74 -17.77
N GLN A 141 -11.54 0.58 -18.05
CA GLN A 141 -10.92 1.59 -17.19
C GLN A 141 -11.63 1.71 -15.83
N VAL A 142 -12.96 1.68 -15.80
CA VAL A 142 -13.72 1.65 -14.55
C VAL A 142 -13.37 0.38 -13.75
N LEU A 143 -13.41 -0.80 -14.38
CA LEU A 143 -13.06 -2.05 -13.70
C LEU A 143 -11.60 -2.06 -13.22
N HIS A 144 -10.68 -1.43 -13.95
CA HIS A 144 -9.30 -1.25 -13.51
C HIS A 144 -9.23 -0.37 -12.27
N PHE A 145 -10.00 0.72 -12.22
CA PHE A 145 -10.04 1.59 -11.04
C PHE A 145 -10.63 0.88 -9.81
N PHE A 146 -11.70 0.10 -9.97
CA PHE A 146 -12.23 -0.79 -8.92
C PHE A 146 -11.24 -1.92 -8.54
N GLY A 147 -10.34 -2.27 -9.45
CA GLY A 147 -9.27 -3.23 -9.23
C GLY A 147 -8.02 -2.64 -8.55
N GLU A 148 -7.97 -1.32 -8.31
CA GLU A 148 -6.85 -0.67 -7.65
C GLU A 148 -7.06 -0.69 -6.14
N VAL A 149 -6.17 -1.35 -5.40
CA VAL A 149 -6.35 -1.61 -3.97
C VAL A 149 -6.41 -0.31 -3.18
N GLU A 150 -5.59 0.65 -3.58
CA GLU A 150 -5.49 1.98 -3.02
C GLU A 150 -6.75 2.84 -3.28
N ALA A 151 -7.53 2.53 -4.33
CA ALA A 151 -8.76 3.25 -4.63
C ALA A 151 -9.97 2.78 -3.82
N VAL A 152 -9.92 1.56 -3.26
CA VAL A 152 -11.08 0.90 -2.66
C VAL A 152 -11.71 1.74 -1.56
N PHE A 153 -10.96 2.12 -0.52
CA PHE A 153 -11.51 2.88 0.60
C PHE A 153 -12.07 4.24 0.17
N GLY A 154 -11.37 4.93 -0.73
CA GLY A 154 -11.83 6.20 -1.28
C GLY A 154 -13.11 6.07 -2.12
N ILE A 155 -13.29 4.99 -2.89
CA ILE A 155 -14.57 4.70 -3.57
C ILE A 155 -15.70 4.53 -2.55
N TRP A 156 -15.44 3.78 -1.48
CA TRP A 156 -16.44 3.53 -0.44
C TRP A 156 -16.75 4.75 0.42
N VAL A 157 -15.93 5.79 0.42
CA VAL A 157 -16.28 7.09 1.04
C VAL A 157 -17.52 7.68 0.40
N LEU A 158 -17.73 7.52 -0.91
CA LEU A 158 -18.93 8.02 -1.59
C LEU A 158 -20.19 7.35 -1.04
N VAL A 159 -20.12 6.03 -0.79
CA VAL A 159 -21.22 5.26 -0.20
C VAL A 159 -21.47 5.69 1.25
N LEU A 160 -20.40 5.87 2.03
CA LEU A 160 -20.51 6.34 3.41
C LEU A 160 -21.08 7.75 3.49
N ALA A 161 -20.60 8.69 2.67
CA ALA A 161 -21.09 10.06 2.62
C ALA A 161 -22.57 10.11 2.21
N ALA A 162 -23.00 9.26 1.26
CA ALA A 162 -24.41 9.12 0.91
C ALA A 162 -25.24 8.57 2.08
N ALA A 163 -24.74 7.58 2.83
CA ALA A 163 -25.42 7.06 4.01
C ALA A 163 -25.53 8.11 5.13
N ILE A 164 -24.46 8.87 5.40
CA ILE A 164 -24.49 9.99 6.37
C ILE A 164 -25.50 11.06 5.91
N LEU A 165 -25.49 11.42 4.63
CA LEU A 165 -26.40 12.41 4.06
C LEU A 165 -27.86 11.98 4.24
N ALA A 166 -28.16 10.71 4.00
CA ALA A 166 -29.50 10.17 4.09
C ALA A 166 -30.03 10.06 5.53
N ASP A 167 -29.16 9.68 6.48
CA ASP A 167 -29.54 9.44 7.88
C ASP A 167 -29.46 10.71 8.75
N LYS A 168 -28.39 11.51 8.57
CA LYS A 168 -28.04 12.65 9.43
C LYS A 168 -27.98 14.00 8.70
N GLY A 169 -28.11 14.03 7.38
CA GLY A 169 -28.15 15.24 6.57
C GLY A 169 -26.78 15.84 6.20
N TRP A 170 -26.80 16.88 5.36
CA TRP A 170 -25.58 17.52 4.82
C TRP A 170 -24.70 18.18 5.88
N ASN A 171 -25.29 18.70 6.96
CA ASN A 171 -24.55 19.28 8.08
C ASN A 171 -23.69 18.23 8.80
N ALA A 172 -24.14 16.98 8.88
CA ALA A 172 -23.33 15.89 9.44
C ALA A 172 -22.18 15.50 8.51
N VAL A 173 -22.42 15.50 7.19
CA VAL A 173 -21.36 15.24 6.19
C VAL A 173 -20.25 16.29 6.28
N THR A 174 -20.61 17.57 6.23
CA THR A 174 -19.66 18.68 6.31
C THR A 174 -19.01 18.80 7.69
N GLY A 175 -19.79 18.61 8.75
CA GLY A 175 -19.30 18.58 10.13
C GLY A 175 -18.26 17.49 10.36
N TYR A 176 -18.53 16.26 9.91
CA TYR A 176 -17.59 15.15 10.08
C TYR A 176 -16.44 15.22 9.07
N ILE A 177 -16.73 15.05 7.78
CA ILE A 177 -15.71 14.92 6.72
C ILE A 177 -14.99 16.25 6.49
N GLY A 178 -15.71 17.38 6.50
CA GLY A 178 -15.13 18.69 6.18
C GLY A 178 -14.36 19.35 7.32
N HIS A 179 -14.71 19.07 8.57
CA HIS A 179 -14.15 19.80 9.73
C HIS A 179 -13.47 18.92 10.77
N GLN A 180 -13.96 17.70 11.04
CA GLN A 180 -13.39 16.85 12.08
C GLN A 180 -12.28 15.92 11.59
N VAL A 181 -12.41 15.38 10.37
CA VAL A 181 -11.40 14.48 9.81
C VAL A 181 -10.11 15.25 9.51
N ASN A 182 -8.99 14.77 10.06
CA ASN A 182 -7.67 15.34 9.80
C ASN A 182 -7.05 14.70 8.55
N PHE A 183 -6.77 15.51 7.53
CA PHE A 183 -6.13 15.07 6.29
C PHE A 183 -4.63 15.39 6.22
N THR A 184 -4.03 15.88 7.31
CA THR A 184 -2.61 16.25 7.37
C THR A 184 -1.73 15.08 6.94
N GLU A 185 -1.99 13.90 7.49
CA GLU A 185 -1.26 12.65 7.23
C GLU A 185 -1.40 12.20 5.77
N PRO A 186 -2.62 12.02 5.19
CA PRO A 186 -2.78 11.75 3.76
C PRO A 186 -2.08 12.75 2.85
N MET A 187 -2.22 14.06 3.12
CA MET A 187 -1.59 15.10 2.30
C MET A 187 -0.06 15.05 2.38
N PHE A 188 0.49 14.87 3.58
CA PHE A 188 1.92 14.74 3.78
C PHE A 188 2.48 13.53 3.02
N VAL A 189 1.79 12.38 3.07
CA VAL A 189 2.20 11.16 2.36
C VAL A 189 2.26 11.38 0.85
N VAL A 190 1.25 12.02 0.25
CA VAL A 190 1.27 12.36 -1.20
C VAL A 190 2.53 13.17 -1.53
N VAL A 191 2.80 14.21 -0.75
CA VAL A 191 3.92 15.13 -1.00
C VAL A 191 5.27 14.43 -0.83
N ILE A 192 5.50 13.77 0.31
CA ILE A 192 6.78 13.13 0.60
C ILE A 192 7.06 11.96 -0.36
N MET A 193 6.06 11.15 -0.71
CA MET A 193 6.22 10.07 -1.69
C MET A 193 6.49 10.60 -3.10
N ALA A 194 5.83 11.69 -3.50
CA ALA A 194 6.07 12.32 -4.79
C ALA A 194 7.53 12.83 -4.90
N MET A 195 8.05 13.48 -3.85
CA MET A 195 9.46 13.92 -3.82
C MET A 195 10.45 12.74 -3.70
N ALA A 196 10.15 11.74 -2.88
CA ALA A 196 11.03 10.59 -2.67
C ALA A 196 11.17 9.69 -3.91
N SER A 197 10.17 9.70 -4.80
CA SER A 197 10.15 8.87 -6.02
C SER A 197 10.89 9.49 -7.21
N THR A 198 11.54 10.65 -7.05
CA THR A 198 12.25 11.30 -8.16
C THR A 198 13.56 10.62 -8.53
N ALA A 199 13.94 10.70 -9.81
CA ALA A 199 15.17 10.08 -10.30
C ALA A 199 16.44 10.52 -9.55
N PRO A 200 16.63 11.81 -9.16
CA PRO A 200 17.79 12.22 -8.38
C PRO A 200 17.88 11.52 -7.01
N ILE A 201 16.77 11.39 -6.30
CA ILE A 201 16.72 10.73 -4.97
C ILE A 201 16.95 9.23 -5.12
N LEU A 202 16.29 8.58 -6.08
CA LEU A 202 16.47 7.14 -6.32
C LEU A 202 17.92 6.80 -6.73
N ARG A 203 18.56 7.62 -7.58
CA ARG A 203 19.97 7.42 -7.96
C ARG A 203 20.94 7.68 -6.81
N PHE A 204 20.63 8.62 -5.94
CA PHE A 204 21.42 8.86 -4.73
C PHE A 204 21.42 7.62 -3.83
N ALA A 205 20.23 7.05 -3.58
CA ALA A 205 20.08 5.81 -2.84
C ALA A 205 20.80 4.61 -3.53
N GLU A 206 20.68 4.46 -4.85
CA GLU A 206 21.37 3.42 -5.62
C GLU A 206 22.91 3.52 -5.50
N ARG A 207 23.46 4.73 -5.56
CA ARG A 207 24.92 4.97 -5.37
C ARG A 207 25.37 4.57 -3.97
N GLY A 208 24.58 4.88 -2.93
CA GLY A 208 24.85 4.45 -1.56
C GLY A 208 24.91 2.91 -1.45
N LEU A 209 23.93 2.23 -2.03
CA LEU A 209 23.90 0.75 -2.09
C LEU A 209 25.12 0.17 -2.82
N GLN A 210 25.52 0.80 -3.94
CA GLN A 210 26.71 0.39 -4.69
C GLN A 210 28.00 0.51 -3.88
N GLN A 211 28.13 1.55 -3.05
CA GLN A 211 29.28 1.73 -2.16
C GLN A 211 29.33 0.61 -1.12
N VAL A 212 28.21 0.26 -0.49
CA VAL A 212 28.17 -0.85 0.47
C VAL A 212 28.46 -2.20 -0.20
N ALA A 213 27.87 -2.46 -1.37
CA ALA A 213 28.14 -3.69 -2.13
C ALA A 213 29.61 -3.80 -2.58
N SER A 214 30.33 -2.68 -2.69
CA SER A 214 31.76 -2.68 -3.05
C SER A 214 32.65 -3.28 -1.96
N LEU A 215 32.24 -3.23 -0.70
CA LEU A 215 32.97 -3.85 0.42
C LEU A 215 33.08 -5.38 0.26
N GLY A 216 32.07 -6.01 -0.35
CA GLY A 216 32.06 -7.44 -0.66
C GLY A 216 32.51 -7.78 -2.10
N GLY A 217 33.34 -6.92 -2.70
CA GLY A 217 33.90 -7.12 -4.03
C GLY A 217 32.86 -7.09 -5.17
N ARG A 218 31.68 -6.50 -4.93
CA ARG A 218 30.55 -6.46 -5.87
C ARG A 218 30.14 -7.85 -6.37
N SER A 219 30.30 -8.86 -5.53
CA SER A 219 29.79 -10.21 -5.76
C SER A 219 28.25 -10.23 -5.74
N VAL A 220 27.63 -11.28 -6.29
CA VAL A 220 26.17 -11.45 -6.28
C VAL A 220 25.65 -11.45 -4.83
N ALA A 221 26.35 -12.16 -3.94
CA ALA A 221 26.04 -12.18 -2.51
C ALA A 221 26.18 -10.81 -1.84
N ALA A 222 27.23 -10.05 -2.17
CA ALA A 222 27.44 -8.72 -1.61
C ALA A 222 26.35 -7.73 -2.03
N TRP A 223 25.95 -7.77 -3.30
CA TRP A 223 24.79 -7.02 -3.77
C TRP A 223 23.51 -7.45 -3.08
N TRP A 224 23.26 -8.75 -2.98
CA TRP A 224 22.07 -9.30 -2.35
C TRP A 224 21.95 -8.86 -0.88
N LEU A 225 23.03 -8.97 -0.09
CA LEU A 225 23.07 -8.52 1.30
C LEU A 225 22.93 -7.00 1.41
N ALA A 226 23.66 -6.23 0.60
CA ALA A 226 23.56 -4.77 0.62
C ALA A 226 22.13 -4.31 0.30
N ILE A 227 21.48 -4.91 -0.71
CA ILE A 227 20.12 -4.55 -1.07
C ILE A 227 19.14 -4.90 0.05
N LEU A 228 19.19 -6.12 0.58
CA LEU A 228 18.20 -6.59 1.57
C LEU A 228 18.40 -6.05 2.98
N ILE A 229 19.57 -5.49 3.29
CA ILE A 229 19.82 -4.84 4.59
C ILE A 229 19.65 -3.33 4.44
N VAL A 230 20.39 -2.71 3.51
CA VAL A 230 20.52 -1.26 3.46
C VAL A 230 19.32 -0.61 2.79
N ALA A 231 18.74 -1.18 1.73
CA ALA A 231 17.61 -0.54 1.06
C ALA A 231 16.37 -0.46 1.98
N PRO A 232 16.02 -1.50 2.75
CA PRO A 232 15.01 -1.40 3.79
C PRO A 232 15.25 -0.31 4.84
N LEU A 233 16.47 -0.22 5.38
CA LEU A 233 16.80 0.82 6.35
C LEU A 233 16.80 2.22 5.74
N LEU A 234 17.22 2.36 4.48
CA LEU A 234 17.09 3.59 3.72
C LEU A 234 15.61 3.97 3.51
N GLY A 235 14.70 2.99 3.47
CA GLY A 235 13.25 3.21 3.44
C GLY A 235 12.77 4.19 4.51
N SER A 236 13.36 4.15 5.71
CA SER A 236 13.09 5.11 6.79
C SER A 236 13.51 6.56 6.51
N PHE A 237 14.35 6.81 5.52
CA PHE A 237 14.83 8.16 5.17
C PHE A 237 14.25 8.66 3.84
N ILE A 238 13.82 7.75 2.98
CA ILE A 238 13.07 8.05 1.76
C ILE A 238 11.60 7.71 2.01
N THR A 239 11.10 6.60 1.47
CA THR A 239 9.80 6.00 1.79
C THR A 239 9.84 4.51 1.48
N GLU A 240 8.95 3.71 2.06
CA GLU A 240 8.89 2.27 1.76
C GLU A 240 8.64 1.95 0.27
N PRO A 241 7.71 2.62 -0.45
CA PRO A 241 7.48 2.35 -1.87
C PRO A 241 8.70 2.64 -2.75
N ALA A 242 9.44 3.71 -2.44
CA ALA A 242 10.67 4.06 -3.14
C ALA A 242 11.79 3.03 -2.86
N ALA A 243 11.98 2.66 -1.59
CA ALA A 243 12.95 1.64 -1.20
C ALA A 243 12.65 0.28 -1.84
N MET A 244 11.38 -0.13 -1.86
CA MET A 244 10.94 -1.37 -2.51
C MET A 244 11.27 -1.36 -4.00
N THR A 245 10.96 -0.27 -4.70
CA THR A 245 11.22 -0.13 -6.14
C THR A 245 12.71 -0.24 -6.45
N ILE A 246 13.56 0.48 -5.70
CA ILE A 246 15.02 0.41 -5.85
C ILE A 246 15.52 -1.01 -5.59
N ALA A 247 15.12 -1.60 -4.46
CA ALA A 247 15.55 -2.93 -4.06
C ALA A 247 15.15 -3.99 -5.08
N ALA A 248 13.89 -3.97 -5.55
CA ALA A 248 13.38 -4.89 -6.56
C ALA A 248 14.10 -4.73 -7.91
N LEU A 249 14.34 -3.49 -8.38
CA LEU A 249 15.07 -3.24 -9.63
C LEU A 249 16.54 -3.69 -9.56
N LEU A 250 17.18 -3.48 -8.41
CA LEU A 250 18.56 -3.91 -8.20
C LEU A 250 18.66 -5.43 -8.04
N LEU A 251 17.75 -6.07 -7.29
CA LEU A 251 17.68 -7.53 -7.19
C LEU A 251 17.43 -8.15 -8.56
N ALA A 252 16.54 -7.57 -9.38
CA ALA A 252 16.28 -8.02 -10.74
C ALA A 252 17.57 -8.11 -11.57
N ARG A 253 18.45 -7.12 -11.46
CA ARG A 253 19.66 -7.00 -12.27
C ARG A 253 20.87 -7.73 -11.68
N GLN A 254 21.04 -7.67 -10.36
CA GLN A 254 22.25 -8.14 -9.67
C GLN A 254 22.12 -9.56 -9.14
N PHE A 255 20.90 -10.07 -8.98
CA PHE A 255 20.63 -11.36 -8.37
C PHE A 255 19.76 -12.26 -9.27
N TYR A 256 18.52 -11.86 -9.60
CA TYR A 256 17.62 -12.69 -10.40
C TYR A 256 18.11 -12.92 -11.84
N ALA A 257 18.92 -12.00 -12.39
CA ALA A 257 19.59 -12.18 -13.68
C ALA A 257 20.49 -13.43 -13.72
N HIS A 258 20.98 -13.91 -12.56
CA HIS A 258 21.77 -15.13 -12.43
C HIS A 258 20.94 -16.41 -12.30
N ARG A 259 19.60 -16.32 -12.45
CA ARG A 259 18.66 -17.44 -12.40
C ARG A 259 18.81 -18.30 -11.13
N PRO A 260 18.55 -17.72 -9.94
CA PRO A 260 18.57 -18.49 -8.68
C PRO A 260 17.56 -19.63 -8.70
N SER A 261 17.73 -20.60 -7.81
CA SER A 261 16.77 -21.66 -7.57
C SER A 261 15.40 -21.09 -7.17
N PRO A 262 14.29 -21.78 -7.47
CA PRO A 262 12.96 -21.33 -7.06
C PRO A 262 12.87 -21.08 -5.55
N THR A 263 13.51 -21.92 -4.74
CA THR A 263 13.54 -21.78 -3.27
C THR A 263 14.22 -20.48 -2.85
N LEU A 264 15.42 -20.19 -3.38
CA LEU A 264 16.13 -18.95 -3.05
C LEU A 264 15.43 -17.71 -3.65
N ALA A 265 14.78 -17.85 -4.81
CA ALA A 265 13.96 -16.81 -5.41
C ALA A 265 12.77 -16.39 -4.52
N TYR A 266 12.02 -17.36 -3.97
CA TYR A 266 10.93 -17.11 -3.04
C TYR A 266 11.41 -16.63 -1.66
N ALA A 267 12.51 -17.19 -1.16
CA ALA A 267 13.15 -16.71 0.06
C ALA A 267 13.56 -15.24 -0.06
N THR A 268 14.15 -14.84 -1.19
CA THR A 268 14.60 -13.47 -1.44
C THR A 268 13.43 -12.47 -1.47
N ILE A 269 12.34 -12.78 -2.17
CA ILE A 269 11.20 -11.86 -2.26
C ILE A 269 10.43 -11.77 -0.92
N GLY A 270 10.28 -12.89 -0.20
CA GLY A 270 9.66 -12.88 1.13
C GLY A 270 10.49 -12.07 2.13
N LEU A 271 11.81 -12.25 2.12
CA LEU A 271 12.73 -11.46 2.93
C LEU A 271 12.70 -9.97 2.57
N LEU A 272 12.65 -9.64 1.27
CA LEU A 272 12.51 -8.26 0.81
C LEU A 272 11.26 -7.60 1.37
N PHE A 273 10.10 -8.27 1.30
CA PHE A 273 8.83 -7.70 1.74
C PHE A 273 8.81 -7.47 3.25
N VAL A 274 9.25 -8.45 4.04
CA VAL A 274 9.35 -8.31 5.50
C VAL A 274 10.33 -7.20 5.88
N ASN A 275 11.52 -7.19 5.27
CA ASN A 275 12.53 -6.19 5.61
C ASN A 275 12.05 -4.79 5.25
N ILE A 276 11.43 -4.57 4.08
CA ILE A 276 10.89 -3.25 3.71
C ILE A 276 9.82 -2.79 4.72
N SER A 277 8.90 -3.69 5.09
CA SER A 277 7.80 -3.37 6.02
C SER A 277 8.27 -2.91 7.40
N VAL A 278 9.33 -3.51 7.93
CA VAL A 278 9.89 -3.11 9.24
C VAL A 278 11.00 -2.07 9.13
N GLY A 279 11.65 -1.97 7.96
CA GLY A 279 12.75 -1.05 7.69
C GLY A 279 12.30 0.42 7.66
N GLY A 280 11.00 0.68 7.54
CA GLY A 280 10.40 2.03 7.63
C GLY A 280 10.22 2.56 9.07
N THR A 281 10.59 1.80 10.10
CA THR A 281 10.33 2.13 11.51
C THR A 281 11.45 2.89 12.23
N LEU A 282 12.51 3.33 11.54
CA LEU A 282 13.59 4.12 12.17
C LEU A 282 13.20 5.60 12.30
N THR A 283 12.25 6.08 11.51
CA THR A 283 11.71 7.46 11.60
C THR A 283 10.20 7.44 11.66
N HIS A 284 9.61 8.57 12.08
CA HIS A 284 8.16 8.68 12.28
C HIS A 284 7.35 8.98 11.00
N PHE A 285 8.02 9.21 9.86
CA PHE A 285 7.38 9.73 8.64
C PHE A 285 7.47 8.81 7.43
N ALA A 286 8.28 7.75 7.50
CA ALA A 286 8.64 6.96 6.33
C ALA A 286 7.67 5.82 6.00
N ALA A 287 7.10 5.20 7.04
CA ALA A 287 6.15 4.12 6.94
C ALA A 287 4.73 4.66 7.19
N PRO A 288 3.76 4.44 6.28
CA PRO A 288 2.35 4.73 6.53
C PRO A 288 1.84 4.26 7.92
N PRO A 289 2.13 3.03 8.41
CA PRO A 289 1.63 2.59 9.72
C PRO A 289 2.20 3.38 10.91
N VAL A 290 3.45 3.84 10.80
CA VAL A 290 4.06 4.68 11.84
C VAL A 290 3.50 6.09 11.77
N LEU A 291 3.34 6.61 10.55
CA LEU A 291 2.83 7.96 10.33
C LEU A 291 1.40 8.12 10.85
N MET A 292 0.54 7.09 10.68
CA MET A 292 -0.82 7.08 11.21
C MET A 292 -0.88 7.25 12.73
N VAL A 293 0.17 6.86 13.47
CA VAL A 293 0.21 6.92 14.94
C VAL A 293 1.11 8.01 15.49
N ALA A 294 2.01 8.57 14.66
CA ALA A 294 3.02 9.53 15.07
C ALA A 294 2.42 10.76 15.74
N GLN A 295 1.42 11.40 15.12
CA GLN A 295 0.76 12.57 15.70
C GLN A 295 -0.14 12.19 16.89
N PRO A 296 -1.05 11.19 16.79
CA PRO A 296 -1.92 10.82 17.91
C PRO A 296 -1.18 10.44 19.19
N TRP A 297 -0.03 9.77 19.07
CA TRP A 297 0.75 9.30 20.22
C TRP A 297 2.02 10.12 20.47
N LYS A 298 2.23 11.19 19.70
CA LYS A 298 3.40 12.09 19.79
C LYS A 298 4.73 11.34 19.69
N TRP A 299 4.80 10.36 18.81
CA TRP A 299 6.04 9.64 18.51
C TRP A 299 6.85 10.42 17.49
N ASP A 300 8.04 10.84 17.89
CA ASP A 300 9.00 11.50 17.01
C ASP A 300 10.02 10.48 16.46
N THR A 301 10.96 10.96 15.63
CA THR A 301 12.03 10.11 15.09
C THR A 301 12.88 9.48 16.19
N LEU A 302 13.12 10.19 17.30
CA LEU A 302 13.95 9.68 18.39
C LEU A 302 13.26 8.50 19.09
N PHE A 303 11.97 8.63 19.38
CA PHE A 303 11.15 7.56 19.93
C PHE A 303 11.15 6.33 19.02
N MET A 304 10.93 6.53 17.71
CA MET A 304 10.94 5.44 16.74
C MET A 304 12.29 4.74 16.70
N LEU A 305 13.38 5.50 16.66
CA LEU A 305 14.74 4.95 16.65
C LEU A 305 15.05 4.16 17.93
N SER A 306 14.66 4.67 19.10
CA SER A 306 14.99 4.07 20.40
C SER A 306 14.12 2.85 20.77
N HIS A 307 12.91 2.75 20.23
CA HIS A 307 11.99 1.64 20.56
C HIS A 307 11.84 0.61 19.44
N PHE A 308 11.87 1.03 18.17
CA PHE A 308 11.65 0.15 17.02
C PHE A 308 12.87 0.02 16.13
N GLY A 309 13.51 1.14 15.76
CA GLY A 309 14.48 1.20 14.68
C GLY A 309 15.69 0.30 14.86
N TRP A 310 16.27 0.25 16.06
CA TRP A 310 17.42 -0.62 16.33
C TRP A 310 17.03 -2.11 16.35
N LYS A 311 15.84 -2.46 16.86
CA LYS A 311 15.30 -3.84 16.86
C LYS A 311 15.03 -4.30 15.43
N ALA A 312 14.42 -3.43 14.61
CA ALA A 312 14.21 -3.67 13.19
C ALA A 312 15.54 -3.86 12.44
N ALA A 313 16.54 -3.03 12.71
CA ALA A 313 17.86 -3.16 12.09
C ALA A 313 18.55 -4.50 12.43
N ILE A 314 18.49 -4.93 13.70
CA ILE A 314 18.99 -6.23 14.13
C ILE A 314 18.21 -7.36 13.43
N GLY A 315 16.88 -7.30 13.42
CA GLY A 315 16.05 -8.33 12.81
C GLY A 315 16.25 -8.45 11.29
N ILE A 316 16.40 -7.31 10.59
CA ILE A 316 16.72 -7.24 9.15
C ILE A 316 18.09 -7.88 8.88
N ALA A 317 19.11 -7.50 9.65
CA ALA A 317 20.45 -8.04 9.51
C ALA A 317 20.49 -9.54 9.82
N ALA A 318 19.88 -9.98 10.93
CA ALA A 318 19.84 -11.37 11.36
C ALA A 318 19.13 -12.25 10.33
N SER A 319 17.97 -11.82 9.84
CA SER A 319 17.20 -12.55 8.83
C SER A 319 17.97 -12.66 7.50
N SER A 320 18.60 -11.57 7.06
CA SER A 320 19.38 -11.54 5.82
C SER A 320 20.62 -12.42 5.92
N LEU A 321 21.33 -12.39 7.05
CA LEU A 321 22.50 -13.23 7.29
C LEU A 321 22.13 -14.71 7.42
N LEU A 322 20.99 -15.04 8.05
CA LEU A 322 20.51 -16.42 8.14
C LEU A 322 20.23 -16.99 6.74
N TYR A 323 19.48 -16.26 5.91
CA TYR A 323 19.19 -16.70 4.55
C TYR A 323 20.46 -16.82 3.72
N TYR A 324 21.38 -15.87 3.85
CA TYR A 324 22.70 -15.97 3.22
C TYR A 324 23.45 -17.24 3.66
N ALA A 325 23.46 -17.57 4.96
CA ALA A 325 24.14 -18.74 5.49
C ALA A 325 23.54 -20.06 4.94
N ILE A 326 22.20 -20.15 4.86
CA ILE A 326 21.48 -21.30 4.31
C ILE A 326 21.84 -21.51 2.83
N PHE A 327 21.87 -20.44 2.03
CA PHE A 327 22.08 -20.51 0.59
C PHE A 327 23.53 -20.20 0.14
N ARG A 328 24.49 -20.19 1.06
CA ARG A 328 25.90 -19.80 0.79
C ARG A 328 26.54 -20.58 -0.36
N GLY A 329 26.20 -21.87 -0.49
CA GLY A 329 26.70 -22.73 -1.57
C GLY A 329 26.16 -22.33 -2.95
N GLU A 330 24.90 -21.90 -3.01
CA GLU A 330 24.27 -21.42 -4.25
C GLU A 330 24.87 -20.08 -4.68
N PHE A 331 25.08 -19.16 -3.73
CA PHE A 331 25.77 -17.90 -3.99
C PHE A 331 27.21 -18.09 -4.47
N ALA A 332 27.95 -19.05 -3.90
CA ALA A 332 29.31 -19.38 -4.34
C ALA A 332 29.32 -19.85 -5.80
N ARG A 333 28.37 -20.72 -6.19
CA ARG A 333 28.21 -21.17 -7.58
C ARG A 333 27.86 -20.03 -8.54
N MET A 334 26.92 -19.16 -8.18
CA MET A 334 26.56 -17.99 -8.99
C MET A 334 27.74 -17.04 -9.18
N ASN A 335 28.52 -16.80 -8.12
CA ASN A 335 29.72 -15.97 -8.20
C ASN A 335 30.80 -16.58 -9.11
N ALA A 336 31.01 -17.90 -9.04
CA ALA A 336 31.96 -18.60 -9.90
C ALA A 336 31.54 -18.51 -11.38
N ALA A 337 30.26 -18.75 -11.68
CA ALA A 337 29.72 -18.61 -13.04
C ALA A 337 29.82 -17.16 -13.56
N ALA A 338 29.53 -16.17 -12.71
CA ALA A 338 29.64 -14.76 -13.07
C ALA A 338 31.10 -14.35 -13.36
N LYS A 339 32.08 -14.89 -12.63
CA LYS A 339 33.50 -14.66 -12.91
C LYS A 339 33.94 -15.28 -14.23
N LEU A 340 33.45 -16.49 -14.55
CA LEU A 340 33.74 -17.16 -15.83
C LEU A 340 33.21 -16.37 -17.03
N HIS A 341 31.96 -15.87 -16.94
CA HIS A 341 31.38 -15.04 -18.01
C HIS A 341 32.09 -13.68 -18.16
N ARG A 342 32.49 -13.02 -17.06
CA ARG A 342 33.30 -11.78 -17.14
C ARG A 342 34.70 -12.02 -17.71
N GLY A 343 35.27 -13.21 -17.52
CA GLY A 343 36.54 -13.60 -18.14
C GLY A 343 36.44 -13.75 -19.67
N ASN A 344 35.29 -14.19 -20.19
CA ASN A 344 35.04 -14.32 -21.63
C ASN A 344 34.54 -13.02 -22.29
N ASP A 345 33.88 -12.13 -21.55
CA ASP A 345 33.34 -10.86 -22.06
C ASP A 345 34.39 -9.73 -22.15
N ALA A 346 35.63 -9.96 -21.72
CA ALA A 346 36.74 -8.99 -21.86
C ALA A 346 37.10 -8.68 -23.34
N ALA A 347 36.51 -9.39 -24.30
CA ALA A 347 36.69 -9.20 -25.74
C ALA A 347 35.57 -8.41 -26.44
N SER A 348 34.58 -7.85 -25.73
CA SER A 348 33.46 -7.10 -26.36
C SER A 348 33.25 -5.72 -25.73
N PRO A 349 33.70 -4.61 -26.36
CA PRO A 349 33.56 -3.25 -25.83
C PRO A 349 32.15 -2.65 -26.02
N HIS A 350 31.10 -3.46 -26.18
CA HIS A 350 29.77 -3.01 -26.60
C HIS A 350 28.62 -3.45 -25.68
N ARG A 351 28.81 -3.30 -24.36
CA ARG A 351 27.70 -3.24 -23.40
C ARG A 351 27.82 -2.04 -22.48
N SER A 352 28.05 -0.86 -23.07
CA SER A 352 27.69 0.39 -22.43
C SER A 352 26.16 0.47 -22.42
N THR A 353 25.55 0.05 -21.31
CA THR A 353 24.22 0.54 -20.95
C THR A 353 24.25 2.05 -21.12
N ARG A 354 23.45 2.56 -22.06
CA ARG A 354 23.25 3.99 -22.37
C ARG A 354 23.31 4.77 -21.05
N GLN A 355 24.47 5.35 -20.74
CA GLN A 355 24.69 6.03 -19.47
C GLN A 355 23.77 7.24 -19.51
N ALA A 356 22.64 7.14 -18.83
CA ALA A 356 21.76 8.28 -18.65
C ALA A 356 22.62 9.39 -18.04
N ALA A 357 22.60 10.57 -18.66
CA ALA A 357 23.46 11.69 -18.28
C ALA A 357 23.53 11.83 -16.75
N PRO A 358 24.72 12.07 -16.19
CA PRO A 358 24.87 12.21 -14.75
C PRO A 358 24.04 13.40 -14.26
N ILE A 359 23.21 13.16 -13.26
CA ILE A 359 22.43 14.21 -12.61
C ILE A 359 23.40 15.07 -11.79
N PRO A 360 23.42 16.42 -11.95
CA PRO A 360 24.28 17.29 -11.17
C PRO A 360 23.99 17.17 -9.67
N ALA A 361 25.05 17.14 -8.85
CA ALA A 361 24.92 16.95 -7.40
C ALA A 361 24.07 18.04 -6.71
N TRP A 362 24.14 19.28 -7.21
CA TRP A 362 23.35 20.39 -6.67
C TRP A 362 21.84 20.16 -6.84
N VAL A 363 21.40 19.52 -7.94
CA VAL A 363 19.98 19.19 -8.17
C VAL A 363 19.52 18.20 -7.09
N THR A 364 20.31 17.15 -6.87
CA THR A 364 20.04 16.17 -5.80
C THR A 364 20.00 16.84 -4.42
N LEU A 365 20.95 17.73 -4.11
CA LEU A 365 21.00 18.42 -2.82
C LEU A 365 19.76 19.29 -2.58
N VAL A 366 19.31 20.03 -3.59
CA VAL A 366 18.09 20.85 -3.50
C VAL A 366 16.86 19.97 -3.24
N GLN A 367 16.74 18.80 -3.89
CA GLN A 367 15.63 17.89 -3.62
C GLN A 367 15.65 17.31 -2.21
N ILE A 368 16.83 16.92 -1.73
CA ILE A 368 17.00 16.47 -0.34
C ILE A 368 16.59 17.60 0.63
N ALA A 369 16.95 18.85 0.33
CA ALA A 369 16.55 19.99 1.14
C ALA A 369 15.02 20.19 1.15
N PHE A 370 14.33 20.05 0.02
CA PHE A 370 12.85 20.10 -0.03
C PHE A 370 12.19 18.98 0.76
N MET A 371 12.74 17.76 0.70
CA MET A 371 12.26 16.63 1.51
C MET A 371 12.48 16.91 3.01
N ALA A 372 13.67 17.35 3.39
CA ALA A 372 13.99 17.68 4.78
C ALA A 372 13.11 18.83 5.32
N TRP A 373 12.89 19.87 4.52
CA TRP A 373 11.96 20.95 4.83
C TRP A 373 10.54 20.44 5.07
N THR A 374 10.05 19.56 4.19
CA THR A 374 8.71 18.98 4.31
C THR A 374 8.55 18.18 5.60
N VAL A 375 9.54 17.37 5.96
CA VAL A 375 9.55 16.65 7.24
C VAL A 375 9.58 17.62 8.42
N PHE A 376 10.39 18.68 8.34
CA PHE A 376 10.50 19.69 9.40
C PHE A 376 9.18 20.43 9.66
N VAL A 377 8.40 20.73 8.60
CA VAL A 377 7.11 21.42 8.70
C VAL A 377 5.91 20.48 8.60
N ALA A 378 6.07 19.18 8.85
CA ALA A 378 5.05 18.14 8.63
C ALA A 378 3.71 18.41 9.36
N HIS A 379 3.74 19.15 10.47
CA HIS A 379 2.55 19.53 11.24
C HIS A 379 1.77 20.72 10.65
N TYR A 380 2.29 21.36 9.59
CA TYR A 380 1.70 22.54 8.97
C TYR A 380 1.38 22.28 7.48
N PRO A 381 0.18 21.78 7.16
CA PRO A 381 -0.27 21.49 5.78
C PRO A 381 0.02 22.59 4.77
N ALA A 382 -0.31 23.83 5.12
CA ALA A 382 -0.08 24.96 4.22
C ALA A 382 1.40 25.14 3.84
N LEU A 383 2.34 24.90 4.76
CA LEU A 383 3.76 25.09 4.53
C LEU A 383 4.37 23.98 3.67
N PHE A 384 4.05 22.71 3.94
CA PHE A 384 4.59 21.64 3.11
C PHE A 384 3.92 21.55 1.74
N VAL A 385 2.61 21.87 1.62
CA VAL A 385 1.95 21.95 0.31
C VAL A 385 2.53 23.12 -0.49
N GLY A 386 2.73 24.28 0.13
CA GLY A 386 3.42 25.40 -0.51
C GLY A 386 4.85 25.03 -0.97
N GLY A 387 5.62 24.39 -0.08
CA GLY A 387 6.95 23.86 -0.41
C GLY A 387 6.93 22.86 -1.57
N PHE A 388 5.91 22.00 -1.64
CA PHE A 388 5.73 21.06 -2.75
C PHE A 388 5.43 21.77 -4.08
N LEU A 389 4.63 22.84 -4.08
CA LEU A 389 4.39 23.64 -5.29
C LEU A 389 5.68 24.30 -5.79
N PHE A 390 6.52 24.81 -4.89
CA PHE A 390 7.86 25.31 -5.25
C PHE A 390 8.77 24.18 -5.77
N PHE A 391 8.70 22.99 -5.17
CA PHE A 391 9.40 21.81 -5.65
C PHE A 391 8.98 21.43 -7.08
N LEU A 392 7.69 21.47 -7.41
CA LEU A 392 7.20 21.22 -8.77
C LEU A 392 7.72 22.29 -9.76
N ALA A 393 7.76 23.55 -9.36
CA ALA A 393 8.36 24.62 -10.16
C ALA A 393 9.87 24.38 -10.39
N PHE A 394 10.58 23.91 -9.35
CA PHE A 394 11.98 23.51 -9.44
C PHE A 394 12.18 22.32 -10.39
N MET A 395 11.32 21.30 -10.32
CA MET A 395 11.32 20.16 -11.23
C MET A 395 11.15 20.61 -12.68
N GLN A 396 10.23 21.55 -12.93
CA GLN A 396 10.01 22.13 -14.25
C GLN A 396 11.25 22.91 -14.74
N ALA A 397 11.85 23.76 -13.89
CA ALA A 397 13.03 24.54 -14.22
C ALA A 397 14.27 23.66 -14.52
N THR A 398 14.33 22.47 -13.94
CA THR A 398 15.45 21.53 -14.10
C THR A 398 15.08 20.29 -14.92
N ALA A 399 14.00 20.33 -15.71
CA ALA A 399 13.47 19.18 -16.45
C ALA A 399 14.49 18.50 -17.39
N HIS A 400 15.51 19.22 -17.86
CA HIS A 400 16.60 18.66 -18.68
C HIS A 400 17.53 17.70 -17.91
N HIS A 401 17.53 17.75 -16.57
CA HIS A 401 18.34 16.87 -15.72
C HIS A 401 17.58 15.66 -15.16
N GLN A 402 16.25 15.62 -15.31
CA GLN A 402 15.43 14.63 -14.61
C GLN A 402 14.16 14.24 -15.35
N LYS A 403 13.61 13.09 -14.96
CA LYS A 403 12.34 12.60 -15.51
C LYS A 403 11.16 13.34 -14.88
N PRO A 404 10.01 13.42 -15.59
CA PRO A 404 8.76 13.87 -15.01
C PRO A 404 8.43 13.10 -13.71
N ILE A 405 7.79 13.81 -12.77
CA ILE A 405 7.34 13.22 -11.51
C ILE A 405 6.12 12.31 -11.76
N GLU A 406 6.13 11.11 -11.19
CA GLU A 406 5.01 10.18 -11.27
C GLU A 406 4.06 10.41 -10.08
N LEU A 407 2.98 11.16 -10.30
CA LEU A 407 2.01 11.48 -9.23
C LEU A 407 0.97 10.38 -8.98
N LYS A 408 0.78 9.45 -9.93
CA LYS A 408 -0.28 8.43 -9.84
C LYS A 408 -0.21 7.62 -8.55
N SER A 409 0.95 7.04 -8.25
CA SER A 409 1.13 6.19 -7.06
C SER A 409 0.98 6.99 -5.76
N PRO A 410 1.67 8.14 -5.56
CA PRO A 410 1.45 8.99 -4.38
C PRO A 410 -0.01 9.40 -4.19
N LEU A 411 -0.71 9.81 -5.26
CA LEU A 411 -2.12 10.22 -5.19
C LEU A 411 -3.05 9.07 -4.79
N LEU A 412 -2.83 7.87 -5.35
CA LEU A 412 -3.61 6.69 -4.98
C LEU A 412 -3.41 6.31 -3.51
N VAL A 413 -2.17 6.33 -3.01
CA VAL A 413 -1.89 6.08 -1.59
C VAL A 413 -2.52 7.17 -0.70
N GLY A 414 -2.42 8.44 -1.10
CA GLY A 414 -3.13 9.52 -0.40
C GLY A 414 -4.64 9.33 -0.38
N PHE A 415 -5.23 8.87 -1.48
CA PHE A 415 -6.66 8.58 -1.59
C PHE A 415 -7.08 7.40 -0.71
N PHE A 416 -6.25 6.36 -0.62
CA PHE A 416 -6.41 5.25 0.32
C PHE A 416 -6.42 5.76 1.77
N LEU A 417 -5.39 6.52 2.18
CA LEU A 417 -5.27 7.03 3.55
C LEU A 417 -6.39 8.01 3.90
N ALA A 418 -6.77 8.89 2.97
CA ALA A 418 -7.91 9.79 3.14
C ALA A 418 -9.21 9.01 3.34
N GLY A 419 -9.44 7.96 2.55
CA GLY A 419 -10.58 7.06 2.73
C GLY A 419 -10.53 6.35 4.08
N LEU A 420 -9.37 5.84 4.46
CA LEU A 420 -9.15 5.15 5.72
C LEU A 420 -9.48 6.04 6.93
N VAL A 421 -9.01 7.29 6.96
CA VAL A 421 -9.30 8.20 8.09
C VAL A 421 -10.79 8.57 8.17
N ILE A 422 -11.47 8.70 7.03
CA ILE A 422 -12.92 8.97 6.99
C ILE A 422 -13.70 7.76 7.50
N HIS A 423 -13.38 6.55 7.04
CA HIS A 423 -14.10 5.35 7.48
C HIS A 423 -13.78 4.99 8.93
N GLY A 424 -12.49 5.02 9.29
CA GLY A 424 -12.02 4.54 10.57
C GLY A 424 -12.46 5.44 11.72
N GLY A 425 -12.57 6.76 11.54
CA GLY A 425 -13.10 7.65 12.60
C GLY A 425 -14.49 7.25 13.14
N LEU A 426 -15.28 6.49 12.36
CA LEU A 426 -16.58 5.95 12.78
C LEU A 426 -16.51 4.55 13.44
N GLN A 427 -15.34 3.91 13.52
CA GLN A 427 -15.19 2.52 13.96
C GLN A 427 -14.82 2.36 15.44
N GLY A 428 -14.50 3.44 16.15
CA GLY A 428 -14.04 3.37 17.54
C GLY A 428 -15.01 2.66 18.49
N TRP A 429 -16.32 2.71 18.21
CA TRP A 429 -17.37 2.17 19.09
C TRP A 429 -17.23 0.66 19.35
N TRP A 430 -16.77 -0.13 18.36
CA TRP A 430 -16.56 -1.57 18.53
C TRP A 430 -15.10 -1.92 18.75
N ILE A 431 -14.17 -1.13 18.22
CA ILE A 431 -12.73 -1.39 18.31
C ILE A 431 -12.25 -1.22 19.75
N GLU A 432 -12.70 -0.18 20.44
CA GLU A 432 -12.32 0.07 21.82
C GLU A 432 -12.55 -1.14 22.75
N PRO A 433 -13.77 -1.69 22.88
CA PRO A 433 -14.01 -2.81 23.78
C PRO A 433 -13.29 -4.09 23.32
N VAL A 434 -13.11 -4.30 22.02
CA VAL A 434 -12.35 -5.44 21.49
C VAL A 434 -10.88 -5.33 21.90
N LEU A 435 -10.21 -4.22 21.60
CA LEU A 435 -8.78 -4.07 21.89
C LEU A 435 -8.50 -4.06 23.41
N LYS A 436 -9.36 -3.45 24.22
CA LYS A 436 -9.23 -3.46 25.69
C LYS A 436 -9.44 -4.84 26.31
N SER A 437 -10.08 -5.76 25.60
CA SER A 437 -10.26 -7.15 26.07
C SER A 437 -9.04 -8.05 25.83
N LEU A 438 -8.07 -7.60 25.02
CA LEU A 438 -6.89 -8.38 24.65
C LEU A 438 -5.70 -8.06 25.59
N GLY A 439 -4.87 -9.07 25.86
CA GLY A 439 -3.54 -8.86 26.44
C GLY A 439 -2.51 -8.45 25.39
N GLU A 440 -1.31 -8.06 25.82
CA GLU A 440 -0.22 -7.58 24.95
C GLU A 440 0.17 -8.56 23.84
N LEU A 441 0.43 -9.82 24.19
CA LEU A 441 0.86 -10.84 23.22
C LEU A 441 -0.26 -11.22 22.23
N PRO A 442 -1.52 -11.49 22.66
CA PRO A 442 -2.63 -11.66 21.75
C PRO A 442 -2.83 -10.47 20.80
N LEU A 443 -2.63 -9.23 21.28
CA LEU A 443 -2.74 -8.02 20.49
C LEU A 443 -1.63 -7.93 19.43
N PHE A 444 -0.38 -8.20 19.80
CA PHE A 444 0.75 -8.25 18.88
C PHE A 444 0.56 -9.32 17.78
N LEU A 445 0.20 -10.54 18.17
CA LEU A 445 -0.03 -11.65 17.24
C LEU A 445 -1.26 -11.38 16.35
N GLY A 446 -2.32 -10.85 16.95
CA GLY A 446 -3.52 -10.43 16.25
C GLY A 446 -3.21 -9.37 15.18
N ALA A 447 -2.46 -8.32 15.53
CA ALA A 447 -2.04 -7.29 14.58
C ALA A 447 -1.16 -7.87 13.46
N THR A 448 -0.24 -8.78 13.78
CA THR A 448 0.62 -9.47 12.79
C THR A 448 -0.20 -10.27 11.78
N ILE A 449 -1.14 -11.08 12.26
CA ILE A 449 -1.97 -11.94 11.40
C ILE A 449 -2.96 -11.09 10.60
N LEU A 450 -3.64 -10.13 11.23
CA LEU A 450 -4.60 -9.27 10.54
C LEU A 450 -3.93 -8.46 9.43
N THR A 451 -2.71 -7.98 9.66
CA THR A 451 -1.94 -7.26 8.65
C THR A 451 -1.54 -8.15 7.48
N ALA A 452 -1.35 -9.46 7.66
CA ALA A 452 -1.11 -10.35 6.52
C ALA A 452 -2.26 -10.29 5.49
N PHE A 453 -3.46 -9.85 5.89
CA PHE A 453 -4.64 -9.76 5.05
C PHE A 453 -5.13 -8.32 4.84
N ASN A 454 -4.56 -7.33 5.49
CA ASN A 454 -5.01 -5.94 5.43
C ASN A 454 -3.81 -5.01 5.43
N ASP A 455 -3.97 -3.79 4.92
CA ASP A 455 -2.89 -2.82 4.92
C ASP A 455 -2.48 -2.46 6.36
N ASN A 456 -1.18 -2.42 6.62
CA ASN A 456 -0.61 -2.13 7.93
C ASN A 456 -1.02 -0.75 8.49
N ALA A 457 -1.24 0.24 7.63
CA ALA A 457 -1.69 1.57 8.02
C ALA A 457 -3.13 1.54 8.56
N ALA A 458 -3.97 0.67 8.02
CA ALA A 458 -5.33 0.48 8.52
C ALA A 458 -5.31 -0.03 9.96
N ILE A 459 -4.53 -1.08 10.25
CA ILE A 459 -4.48 -1.69 11.59
C ILE A 459 -3.98 -0.69 12.64
N THR A 460 -2.92 0.04 12.32
CA THR A 460 -2.31 1.04 13.23
C THR A 460 -3.20 2.26 13.43
N TYR A 461 -3.80 2.80 12.36
CA TYR A 461 -4.76 3.89 12.46
C TYR A 461 -5.94 3.53 13.36
N LEU A 462 -6.54 2.36 13.16
CA LEU A 462 -7.68 1.91 13.97
C LEU A 462 -7.36 1.83 15.47
N ALA A 463 -6.12 1.51 15.84
CA ALA A 463 -5.70 1.51 17.23
C ALA A 463 -5.57 2.91 17.84
N THR A 464 -5.31 3.96 17.04
CA THR A 464 -5.27 5.35 17.53
C THR A 464 -6.63 5.85 18.02
N LEU A 465 -7.71 5.20 17.60
CA LEU A 465 -9.08 5.55 17.98
C LEU A 465 -9.44 5.12 19.40
N VAL A 466 -8.62 4.31 20.05
CA VAL A 466 -8.89 3.78 21.39
C VAL A 466 -8.26 4.67 22.46
N PRO A 467 -9.06 5.39 23.29
CA PRO A 467 -8.54 6.26 24.32
C PRO A 467 -7.96 5.45 25.48
N GLY A 468 -6.89 5.98 26.08
CA GLY A 468 -6.25 5.37 27.25
C GLY A 468 -5.47 4.09 26.95
N PHE A 469 -5.06 3.87 25.69
CA PHE A 469 -4.21 2.75 25.31
C PHE A 469 -2.85 2.85 26.04
N THR A 470 -2.45 1.78 26.74
CA THR A 470 -1.16 1.73 27.45
C THR A 470 -0.01 1.76 26.43
N ASP A 471 1.16 2.24 26.83
CA ASP A 471 2.31 2.30 25.90
C ASP A 471 2.74 0.91 25.43
N ALA A 472 2.58 -0.12 26.27
CA ALA A 472 2.80 -1.50 25.88
C ALA A 472 1.83 -1.97 24.78
N PHE A 473 0.56 -1.57 24.84
CA PHE A 473 -0.43 -1.94 23.83
C PHE A 473 -0.21 -1.18 22.53
N LYS A 474 0.12 0.13 22.61
CA LYS A 474 0.54 0.93 21.44
C LYS A 474 1.72 0.29 20.73
N TYR A 475 2.75 -0.09 21.49
CA TYR A 475 3.91 -0.79 20.97
C TYR A 475 3.54 -2.13 20.33
N ALA A 476 2.76 -2.97 21.03
CA ALA A 476 2.36 -4.29 20.56
C ALA A 476 1.60 -4.23 19.23
N VAL A 477 0.65 -3.29 19.06
CA VAL A 477 -0.09 -3.14 17.80
C VAL A 477 0.84 -2.74 16.67
N VAL A 478 1.66 -1.70 16.87
CA VAL A 478 2.52 -1.19 15.78
C VAL A 478 3.57 -2.21 15.42
N ALA A 479 4.23 -2.82 16.42
CA ALA A 479 5.23 -3.86 16.20
C ALA A 479 4.64 -5.06 15.47
N GLY A 480 3.42 -5.48 15.86
CA GLY A 480 2.73 -6.58 15.18
C GLY A 480 2.36 -6.21 13.74
N ALA A 481 1.80 -5.02 13.52
CA ALA A 481 1.40 -4.57 12.19
C ALA A 481 2.59 -4.49 11.23
N VAL A 482 3.69 -3.84 11.61
CA VAL A 482 4.87 -3.75 10.75
C VAL A 482 5.52 -5.12 10.50
N THR A 483 5.49 -6.03 11.48
CA THR A 483 6.00 -7.40 11.34
C THR A 483 5.18 -8.21 10.33
N GLY A 484 3.86 -8.08 10.35
CA GLY A 484 2.96 -8.79 9.44
C GLY A 484 2.94 -8.28 8.00
N GLY A 485 3.37 -7.03 7.77
CA GLY A 485 3.28 -6.35 6.47
C GLY A 485 4.07 -6.99 5.32
N GLY A 486 4.96 -7.94 5.60
CA GLY A 486 5.68 -8.70 4.57
C GLY A 486 5.08 -10.05 4.19
N LEU A 487 4.06 -10.54 4.90
CA LEU A 487 3.55 -11.91 4.76
C LEU A 487 2.80 -12.16 3.45
N THR A 488 2.17 -11.13 2.88
CA THR A 488 1.45 -11.22 1.61
C THR A 488 1.63 -9.96 0.76
N VAL A 489 1.18 -10.03 -0.49
CA VAL A 489 1.22 -8.91 -1.44
C VAL A 489 0.35 -7.73 -0.98
N ILE A 490 -0.77 -8.00 -0.31
CA ILE A 490 -1.75 -6.97 0.05
C ILE A 490 -1.50 -6.36 1.44
N ALA A 491 -0.57 -6.94 2.21
CA ALA A 491 -0.29 -6.57 3.59
C ALA A 491 0.38 -5.19 3.74
N ASN A 492 1.01 -4.70 2.67
CA ASN A 492 1.66 -3.39 2.65
C ASN A 492 1.67 -2.81 1.23
N ALA A 493 1.36 -1.52 1.08
CA ALA A 493 1.30 -0.80 -0.20
C ALA A 493 2.53 -0.92 -1.13
N PRO A 494 3.79 -1.05 -0.65
CA PRO A 494 4.96 -1.30 -1.51
C PRO A 494 4.98 -2.68 -2.16
N ASN A 495 4.40 -3.70 -1.55
CA ASN A 495 4.56 -5.10 -1.97
C ASN A 495 4.08 -5.37 -3.41
N PRO A 496 2.94 -4.82 -3.90
CA PRO A 496 2.54 -4.93 -5.29
C PRO A 496 3.57 -4.35 -6.28
N ALA A 497 4.25 -3.26 -5.91
CA ALA A 497 5.32 -2.68 -6.74
C ALA A 497 6.50 -3.66 -6.85
N GLY A 498 6.95 -4.21 -5.72
CA GLY A 498 8.01 -5.23 -5.70
C GLY A 498 7.64 -6.47 -6.50
N GLN A 499 6.40 -6.97 -6.36
CA GLN A 499 5.87 -8.08 -7.13
C GLN A 499 5.90 -7.77 -8.64
N SER A 500 5.39 -6.61 -9.06
CA SER A 500 5.28 -6.26 -10.48
C SER A 500 6.64 -6.23 -11.20
N ILE A 501 7.71 -5.86 -10.48
CA ILE A 501 9.07 -5.79 -10.99
C ILE A 501 9.72 -7.18 -11.06
N LEU A 502 9.46 -8.02 -10.05
CA LEU A 502 10.12 -9.32 -9.89
C LEU A 502 9.35 -10.50 -10.52
N GLN A 503 8.04 -10.37 -10.75
CA GLN A 503 7.19 -11.46 -11.24
C GLN A 503 7.70 -12.13 -12.53
N ARG A 504 8.37 -11.38 -13.41
CA ARG A 504 8.95 -11.88 -14.66
C ARG A 504 10.04 -12.94 -14.48
N PHE A 505 10.59 -13.09 -13.27
CA PHE A 505 11.58 -14.11 -12.95
C PHE A 505 10.96 -15.40 -12.41
N PHE A 506 9.63 -15.47 -12.33
CA PHE A 506 8.88 -16.62 -11.87
C PHE A 506 8.03 -17.16 -13.06
N PRO A 507 8.26 -18.40 -13.54
CA PRO A 507 7.62 -18.92 -14.76
C PRO A 507 6.09 -18.87 -14.74
N GLU A 508 5.48 -19.18 -13.59
CA GLU A 508 4.02 -19.19 -13.38
C GLU A 508 3.54 -17.93 -12.62
N GLY A 509 4.38 -16.89 -12.55
CA GLY A 509 4.19 -15.78 -11.63
C GLY A 509 4.49 -16.15 -10.17
N ILE A 510 4.29 -15.17 -9.27
CA ILE A 510 4.58 -15.33 -7.84
C ILE A 510 3.41 -16.04 -7.16
N SER A 511 3.65 -17.26 -6.68
CA SER A 511 2.69 -18.04 -5.89
C SER A 511 2.48 -17.41 -4.51
N PRO A 512 1.23 -17.17 -4.06
CA PRO A 512 0.95 -16.65 -2.72
C PRO A 512 1.51 -17.53 -1.60
N LEU A 513 1.42 -18.86 -1.73
CA LEU A 513 1.95 -19.80 -0.74
C LEU A 513 3.48 -19.82 -0.75
N GLY A 514 4.10 -19.68 -1.93
CA GLY A 514 5.55 -19.58 -2.03
C GLY A 514 6.09 -18.31 -1.38
N LEU A 515 5.40 -17.17 -1.58
CA LEU A 515 5.72 -15.91 -0.93
C LEU A 515 5.58 -16.03 0.60
N LEU A 516 4.45 -16.56 1.07
CA LEU A 516 4.20 -16.76 2.50
C LEU A 516 5.29 -17.63 3.14
N ALA A 517 5.64 -18.75 2.50
CA ALA A 517 6.70 -19.63 2.99
C ALA A 517 8.07 -18.92 3.04
N GLY A 518 8.38 -18.08 2.05
CA GLY A 518 9.61 -17.27 2.03
C GLY A 518 9.63 -16.14 3.07
N ALA A 519 8.47 -15.59 3.42
CA ALA A 519 8.31 -14.48 4.37
C ALA A 519 8.16 -14.95 5.83
N LEU A 520 7.72 -16.19 6.07
CA LEU A 520 7.44 -16.67 7.42
C LEU A 520 8.67 -16.68 8.34
N PRO A 521 9.85 -17.23 7.94
CA PRO A 521 11.03 -17.20 8.80
C PRO A 521 11.50 -15.79 9.20
N PRO A 522 11.66 -14.80 8.29
CA PRO A 522 12.05 -13.45 8.70
C PRO A 522 10.96 -12.77 9.54
N THR A 523 9.68 -13.07 9.31
CA THR A 523 8.59 -12.59 10.17
C THR A 523 8.73 -13.09 11.60
N VAL A 524 9.05 -14.38 11.78
CA VAL A 524 9.28 -14.96 13.12
C VAL A 524 10.50 -14.34 13.79
N ILE A 525 11.61 -14.17 13.07
CA ILE A 525 12.82 -13.53 13.61
C ILE A 525 12.51 -12.10 14.05
N MET A 526 11.79 -11.36 13.22
CA MET A 526 11.39 -9.99 13.49
C MET A 526 10.45 -9.89 14.70
N ALA A 527 9.47 -10.81 14.79
CA ALA A 527 8.58 -10.91 15.94
C ALA A 527 9.37 -11.15 17.24
N LEU A 528 10.33 -12.08 17.21
CA LEU A 528 11.20 -12.33 18.36
C LEU A 528 12.06 -11.11 18.70
N CYS A 529 12.57 -10.37 17.71
CA CYS A 529 13.30 -9.14 17.96
C CYS A 529 12.43 -8.09 18.65
N PHE A 530 11.17 -7.90 18.23
CA PHE A 530 10.29 -6.92 18.88
C PHE A 530 9.79 -7.36 20.26
N LEU A 531 9.68 -8.67 20.52
CA LEU A 531 9.17 -9.19 21.79
C LEU A 531 10.26 -9.35 22.87
N LEU A 532 11.51 -9.63 22.48
CA LEU A 532 12.59 -10.01 23.42
C LEU A 532 13.65 -8.92 23.65
N LEU A 533 13.88 -8.07 22.64
CA LEU A 533 14.72 -6.88 22.74
C LEU A 533 13.83 -5.70 23.11
#